data_AF-A0A3D5MGA7-F1
#
_entry.id   AF-A0A3D5MGA7-F1
#
_cell.length_a   1.000
_cell.length_b   1.000
_cell.length_c   1.000
_cell.angle_alpha   90.00
_cell.angle_beta   90.00
_cell.angle_gamma   90.00
#
_symmetry.space_group_name_H-M   'P 1'
#
loop_
_entity.id
_entity.type
_entity.pdbx_description
1 polymer ?
#
loop_
_entity_poly.entity_id
_entity_poly.type
_entity_poly.pdbx_seq_one_letter_code
_entity_poly.pdbx_strand_id
1 'polypeptide(L)' 'MSEPQGAVPPRLPHPPVFLPGLALFLDLDGVLAPLAPTPDAVGPDARRTAVLARLTQVLQGRA' A
#
# COMPACT_ATOMS: atom_id res chain seq x y z
N MET A 1 6.13 -45.25 18.04
CA MET A 1 5.85 -43.95 18.67
C MET A 1 5.47 -43.01 17.55
N SER A 2 4.17 -42.85 17.30
CA SER A 2 3.67 -42.01 16.19
C SER A 2 3.69 -40.55 16.62
N GLU A 3 4.34 -39.68 15.85
CA GLU A 3 4.35 -38.24 16.11
C GLU A 3 2.94 -37.67 16.00
N PRO A 4 2.52 -36.75 16.90
CA PRO A 4 1.24 -36.08 16.76
C PRO A 4 1.28 -35.17 15.53
N GLN A 5 0.39 -35.47 14.58
CA GLN A 5 0.18 -34.69 13.37
C GLN A 5 -0.11 -33.22 13.72
N GLY A 6 0.51 -32.31 12.95
CA GLY A 6 0.64 -30.87 13.24
C GLY A 6 -0.63 -30.20 13.73
N ALA A 7 -0.49 -29.43 14.81
CA ALA A 7 -1.57 -28.64 15.37
C ALA A 7 -2.16 -27.68 14.33
N VAL A 8 -3.49 -27.67 14.22
CA VAL A 8 -4.19 -26.67 13.40
C VAL A 8 -3.93 -25.29 14.02
N PRO A 9 -3.34 -24.33 13.28
CA PRO A 9 -3.08 -23.01 13.84
C PRO A 9 -4.41 -22.34 14.22
N PRO A 10 -4.46 -21.62 15.34
CA PRO A 10 -5.67 -20.93 15.76
C PRO A 10 -6.08 -19.92 14.67
N ARG A 11 -7.38 -19.88 14.36
CA ARG A 11 -7.93 -18.83 13.49
C ARG A 11 -7.77 -17.49 14.20
N LEU A 12 -6.95 -16.62 13.63
CA LEU A 12 -6.82 -15.25 14.08
C LEU A 12 -8.08 -14.47 13.72
N PRO A 13 -8.49 -13.48 14.55
CA PRO A 13 -9.57 -12.57 14.19
C PRO A 13 -9.21 -11.79 12.93
N HIS A 14 -10.22 -11.35 12.18
CA HIS A 14 -9.99 -10.45 11.06
C HIS A 14 -9.30 -9.18 11.57
N PRO A 15 -8.19 -8.75 10.94
CA PRO A 15 -7.55 -7.52 11.33
C PRO A 15 -8.53 -6.35 11.16
N PRO A 16 -8.51 -5.38 12.08
CA PRO A 16 -9.39 -4.22 11.98
C PRO A 16 -9.16 -3.49 10.66
N VAL A 17 -10.24 -3.11 9.99
CA VAL A 17 -10.24 -2.48 8.66
C VAL A 17 -9.58 -1.09 8.68
N PHE A 18 -9.49 -0.47 9.87
CA PHE A 18 -8.86 0.82 10.05
C PHE A 18 -7.81 0.77 11.15
N LEU A 19 -6.55 0.98 10.78
CA LEU A 19 -5.43 1.07 11.71
C LEU A 19 -5.14 2.55 11.99
N PRO A 20 -5.45 3.07 13.20
CA PRO A 20 -5.07 4.43 13.54
C PRO A 20 -3.54 4.58 13.46
N GLY A 21 -3.08 5.67 12.84
CA GLY A 21 -1.65 5.92 12.65
C GLY A 21 -1.01 5.19 11.46
N LEU A 22 -1.79 4.61 10.55
CA LEU A 22 -1.25 4.07 9.30
C LEU A 22 -0.48 5.17 8.53
N ALA A 23 0.67 4.78 8.01
CA ALA A 23 1.45 5.53 7.05
C ALA A 23 1.62 4.70 5.78
N LEU A 24 1.60 5.38 4.63
CA LEU A 24 1.77 4.76 3.32
C LEU A 24 3.12 5.22 2.75
N PHE A 25 3.91 4.27 2.27
CA PHE A 25 5.17 4.54 1.58
C PHE A 25 5.03 4.04 0.15
N LEU A 26 5.17 4.95 -0.79
CA LEU A 26 4.99 4.69 -2.22
C LEU A 26 6.28 5.04 -2.94
N ASP A 27 6.74 4.13 -3.78
CA ASP A 27 7.81 4.43 -4.72
C ASP A 27 7.26 5.25 -5.91
N LEU A 28 8.15 5.89 -6.67
CA LEU A 28 7.78 6.64 -7.86
C LEU A 28 7.80 5.75 -9.09
N ASP A 29 8.98 5.44 -9.62
CA ASP A 29 9.12 4.78 -10.92
C ASP A 29 8.75 3.29 -10.83
N GLY A 30 7.85 2.86 -11.71
CA GLY A 30 7.30 1.51 -11.69
C GLY A 30 6.20 1.28 -10.65
N VAL A 31 5.87 2.26 -9.81
CA VAL A 31 4.77 2.19 -8.85
C VAL A 31 3.74 3.28 -9.11
N LEU A 32 4.11 4.55 -8.93
CA LEU A 32 3.24 5.68 -9.22
C LEU A 32 3.36 6.10 -10.68
N ALA A 33 4.57 6.18 -11.22
CA ALA A 33 4.86 6.50 -12.60
C ALA A 33 5.18 5.24 -13.42
N PRO A 34 4.69 5.13 -14.67
CA PRO A 34 5.14 4.06 -15.56
C PRO A 34 6.63 4.24 -15.86
N LEU A 35 7.35 3.13 -16.01
CA LEU A 35 8.73 3.18 -16.51
C LEU A 35 8.72 3.71 -17.94
N ALA A 36 9.53 4.74 -18.19
CA ALA A 36 9.65 5.38 -19.49
C ALA A 36 11.12 5.36 -19.96
N PRO A 37 11.39 5.48 -21.28
CA PRO A 37 12.76 5.45 -21.80
C PRO A 37 13.65 6.58 -21.29
N THR A 38 13.05 7.72 -20.92
CA THR A 38 13.74 8.87 -20.35
C THR A 38 12.92 9.48 -19.20
N PRO A 39 13.56 10.17 -18.23
CA PRO A 39 12.85 10.78 -17.10
C PRO A 39 11.78 11.80 -17.53
N ASP A 40 12.08 12.64 -18.52
CA ASP A 40 11.17 13.71 -18.98
C ASP A 40 9.93 13.17 -19.72
N ALA A 41 9.92 11.89 -20.09
CA ALA A 41 8.77 11.26 -20.72
C ALA A 41 7.67 10.89 -19.70
N VAL A 42 7.93 11.01 -18.40
CA VAL A 42 6.92 10.86 -17.35
C VAL A 42 6.18 12.18 -17.14
N GLY A 43 4.88 12.17 -17.43
CA GLY A 43 4.00 13.32 -17.26
C GLY A 43 3.09 13.25 -16.03
N PRO A 44 2.43 14.37 -15.68
CA PRO A 44 1.37 14.39 -14.69
C PRO A 44 0.15 13.58 -15.18
N ASP A 45 -0.43 12.80 -14.28
CA ASP A 45 -1.72 12.14 -14.51
C ASP A 45 -2.75 12.74 -13.54
N ALA A 46 -3.78 13.38 -14.08
CA ALA A 46 -4.74 14.15 -13.28
C ALA A 46 -5.47 13.27 -12.26
N ARG A 47 -5.78 12.01 -12.62
CA ARG A 47 -6.46 11.07 -11.73
C ARG A 47 -5.54 10.64 -10.60
N ARG A 48 -4.29 10.27 -10.90
CA ARG A 48 -3.27 9.90 -9.92
C ARG A 48 -3.03 11.04 -8.93
N THR A 49 -2.89 12.27 -9.42
CA THR A 49 -2.74 13.47 -8.57
C THR A 49 -3.93 13.65 -7.64
N ALA A 50 -5.17 13.51 -8.14
CA ALA A 50 -6.36 13.65 -7.32
C ALA A 50 -6.45 12.56 -6.23
N VAL A 51 -6.08 11.31 -6.55
CA VAL A 51 -6.06 10.20 -5.59
C VAL A 51 -5.02 10.43 -4.50
N LEU A 52 -3.79 10.81 -4.86
CA LEU A 52 -2.73 11.08 -3.89
C LEU A 52 -3.11 12.24 -2.96
N ALA A 53 -3.65 13.33 -3.51
CA ALA A 53 -4.14 14.45 -2.70
C ALA A 53 -5.21 14.01 -1.69
N ARG A 54 -6.14 13.14 -2.10
CA ARG A 54 -7.14 12.58 -1.19
C ARG A 54 -6.53 11.68 -0.12
N LEU A 55 -5.56 10.85 -0.48
CA LEU A 55 -4.85 9.98 0.47
C LEU A 55 -4.09 10.79 1.51
N THR A 56 -3.40 11.87 1.10
CA THR A 56 -2.73 12.80 2.03
C THR A 56 -3.71 13.39 3.04
N GLN A 57 -4.92 13.77 2.62
CA GLN A 57 -5.96 14.28 3.53
C GLN A 57 -6.43 13.21 4.52
N VAL A 58 -6.75 12.00 4.04
CA VAL A 58 -7.28 10.90 4.88
C VAL A 58 -6.21 10.41 5.86
N LEU A 59 -4.96 10.32 5.42
CA LEU A 59 -3.83 9.89 6.24
C LEU A 59 -3.20 11.02 7.03
N GLN A 60 -3.77 12.24 7.00
CA GLN A 60 -3.30 13.40 7.76
C GLN A 60 -1.82 13.72 7.50
N GLY A 61 -1.40 13.64 6.24
CA GLY A 61 0.00 13.88 5.84
C GLY A 61 0.94 12.69 6.00
N ARG A 62 0.45 11.49 6.36
CA ARG A 62 1.25 10.25 6.44
C ARG A 62 1.21 9.43 5.14
N ALA A 63 1.01 10.09 4.01
CA ALA A 63 0.98 9.49 2.67
C ALA A 63 2.16 10.01 1.86
#